data_AF-A0A936EE87-F1
#
_entry.id   AF-A0A936EE87-F1
#
_cell.length_a   1.000
_cell.length_b   1.000
_cell.length_c   1.000
_cell.angle_alpha   90.00
_cell.angle_beta   90.00
_cell.angle_gamma   90.00
#
_symmetry.space_group_name_H-M   'P 1'
#
loop_
_entity.id
_entity.type
_entity.pdbx_description
1 polymer ?
#
loop_
_entity_poly.entity_id
_entity_poly.type
_entity_poly.pdbx_seq_one_letter_code
_entity_poly.pdbx_strand_id
1 'polypeptide(L)'
;MNFVALRHPLLATIALDLASRTAQQPPPYARTADLWHCAHCFVTDDALAFTAGDPARQGDLGILTRHARPLSWLLFALREDSRLTGGPWAEREFFGRLADAANAFLAAHQPEEADWRPLLLAVLREAGEILRERHRPEPRRRARVRSPRFAFAHGLAA
;
A
#
# COMPACT_ATOMS: atom_id res chain seq x y z
N MET A 1 17.65 6.43 6.07
CA MET A 1 16.75 5.57 5.27
C MET A 1 17.32 5.50 3.87
N ASN A 2 17.54 4.31 3.30
CA ASN A 2 18.21 4.18 2.00
C ASN A 2 17.16 4.18 0.88
N PHE A 3 16.89 5.35 0.27
CA PHE A 3 15.84 5.54 -0.75
C PHE A 3 16.09 4.74 -2.05
N VAL A 4 17.30 4.18 -2.20
CA VAL A 4 17.75 3.34 -3.32
C VAL A 4 16.92 2.05 -3.48
N ALA A 5 16.15 1.63 -2.47
CA ALA A 5 15.30 0.43 -2.55
C ALA A 5 13.97 0.65 -3.29
N LEU A 6 13.52 1.89 -3.49
CA LEU A 6 12.26 2.20 -4.18
C LEU A 6 12.49 2.21 -5.70
N ARG A 7 12.14 1.10 -6.36
CA ARG A 7 12.35 0.92 -7.81
C ARG A 7 11.38 1.73 -8.69
N HIS A 8 10.31 2.27 -8.11
CA HIS A 8 9.29 3.01 -8.85
C HIS A 8 9.56 4.52 -8.79
N PRO A 9 9.63 5.22 -9.94
CA PRO A 9 10.07 6.61 -9.99
C PRO A 9 9.21 7.53 -9.13
N LEU A 10 7.88 7.36 -9.14
CA LEU A 10 6.98 8.15 -8.29
C LEU A 10 7.28 7.96 -6.80
N LEU A 11 7.51 6.72 -6.35
CA LEU A 11 7.78 6.45 -4.94
C LEU A 11 9.10 7.07 -4.52
N ALA A 12 10.13 7.01 -5.37
CA ALA A 12 11.41 7.65 -5.12
C ALA A 12 11.28 9.18 -5.06
N THR A 13 10.54 9.79 -5.99
CA THR A 13 10.27 11.24 -6.00
C THR A 13 9.55 11.68 -4.74
N ILE A 14 8.47 10.99 -4.36
CA ILE A 14 7.73 11.30 -3.13
C ILE A 14 8.65 11.14 -1.92
N ALA A 15 9.42 10.05 -1.83
CA ALA A 15 10.29 9.82 -0.69
C ALA A 15 11.37 10.90 -0.53
N LEU A 16 11.95 11.36 -1.66
CA LEU A 16 12.90 12.48 -1.69
C LEU A 16 12.24 13.80 -1.27
N ASP A 17 11.05 14.09 -1.78
CA ASP A 17 10.28 15.28 -1.39
C ASP A 17 9.99 15.26 0.12
N LEU A 18 9.51 14.13 0.66
CA LEU A 18 9.27 13.96 2.09
C LEU A 18 10.54 14.12 2.94
N ALA A 19 11.68 13.65 2.46
CA ALA A 19 12.96 13.79 3.13
C ALA A 19 13.49 15.23 3.12
N SER A 20 13.15 15.99 2.08
CA SER A 20 13.59 17.38 1.88
C SER A 20 12.72 18.41 2.61
N ARG A 21 11.49 18.04 3.00
CA ARG A 21 10.56 18.93 3.72
C ARG A 21 10.87 18.99 5.23
N THR A 22 10.84 20.20 5.76
CA THR A 22 10.70 20.41 7.21
C THR A 22 9.28 20.07 7.66
N ALA A 23 9.14 19.49 8.86
CA ALA A 23 7.86 19.02 9.41
C ALA A 23 6.74 20.08 9.37
N GLN A 24 7.13 21.36 9.45
CA GLN A 24 6.24 22.52 9.49
C GLN A 24 5.61 22.92 8.15
N GLN A 25 6.03 22.35 7.03
CA GLN A 25 5.40 22.58 5.72
C GLN A 25 4.68 21.31 5.28
N PRO A 26 3.39 21.13 5.66
CA PRO A 26 2.59 20.07 5.08
C PRO A 26 2.56 20.23 3.55
N PRO A 27 2.27 19.15 2.79
CA PRO A 27 2.11 19.24 1.35
C PRO A 27 1.15 20.40 1.02
N PRO A 28 1.42 21.17 -0.06
CA PRO A 28 0.44 22.12 -0.55
C PRO A 28 -0.89 21.36 -0.70
N TYR A 29 -2.00 21.97 -0.32
CA TYR A 29 -3.35 21.38 -0.25
C TYR A 29 -3.73 20.61 1.02
N ALA A 30 -2.83 20.22 1.94
CA ALA A 30 -3.26 19.44 3.11
C ALA A 30 -4.44 20.10 3.89
N ARG A 31 -4.37 21.41 4.16
CA ARG A 31 -5.40 22.14 4.94
C ARG A 31 -6.79 22.22 4.28
N THR A 32 -6.87 22.04 2.97
CA THR A 32 -8.13 22.13 2.19
C THR A 32 -8.44 20.84 1.44
N ALA A 33 -7.56 19.84 1.49
CA ALA A 33 -7.74 18.58 0.81
C ALA A 33 -8.97 17.87 1.36
N ASP A 34 -9.72 17.28 0.44
CA ASP A 34 -10.72 16.29 0.80
C ASP A 34 -10.04 15.13 1.50
N LEU A 35 -10.76 14.59 2.48
CA LEU A 35 -10.33 13.39 3.16
C LEU A 35 -10.46 12.21 2.20
N TRP A 36 -9.45 11.33 2.19
CA TRP A 36 -9.45 10.18 1.30
C TRP A 36 -10.63 9.27 1.61
N HIS A 37 -11.38 8.93 0.57
CA HIS A 37 -12.37 7.85 0.58
C HIS A 37 -12.38 7.18 -0.79
N CYS A 38 -11.82 5.98 -0.87
CA CYS A 38 -11.82 5.16 -2.08
C CYS A 38 -11.38 3.73 -1.76
N ALA A 39 -11.57 2.80 -2.70
CA ALA A 39 -10.99 1.46 -2.63
C ALA A 39 -11.31 0.70 -1.33
N HIS A 40 -12.50 0.94 -0.77
CA HIS A 40 -12.94 0.43 0.54
C HIS A 40 -12.07 0.83 1.72
N CYS A 41 -11.41 1.97 1.65
CA CYS A 41 -10.74 2.59 2.78
C CYS A 41 -11.04 4.09 2.85
N PHE A 42 -11.01 4.62 4.06
CA PHE A 42 -11.20 6.04 4.30
C PHE A 42 -10.27 6.55 5.39
N VAL A 43 -9.90 7.83 5.30
CA VAL A 43 -9.00 8.48 6.25
C VAL A 43 -9.74 9.66 6.87
N THR A 44 -9.67 9.81 8.18
CA THR A 44 -10.33 10.92 8.87
C THR A 44 -9.57 11.35 10.12
N ASP A 45 -9.71 12.62 10.49
CA ASP A 45 -9.32 13.18 11.78
C ASP A 45 -10.51 13.35 12.74
N ASP A 46 -11.74 13.10 12.25
CA ASP A 46 -12.96 13.12 13.04
C ASP A 46 -13.36 11.71 13.53
N ALA A 47 -13.36 11.54 14.85
CA ALA A 47 -13.76 10.30 15.52
C ALA A 47 -15.25 9.94 15.35
N LEU A 48 -16.14 10.93 15.18
CA LEU A 48 -17.55 10.68 14.91
C LEU A 48 -17.74 10.13 13.50
N ALA A 49 -17.11 10.76 12.50
CA ALA A 49 -17.08 10.23 11.15
C ALA A 49 -16.46 8.82 11.08
N PHE A 50 -15.43 8.56 11.89
CA PHE A 50 -14.77 7.25 11.95
C PHE A 50 -15.66 6.11 12.47
N THR A 51 -16.53 6.42 13.44
CA THR A 51 -17.36 5.39 14.11
C THR A 51 -18.75 5.27 13.49
N ALA A 52 -19.31 6.37 13.01
CA ALA A 52 -20.72 6.45 12.64
C ALA A 52 -20.95 7.08 11.26
N GLY A 53 -19.89 7.48 10.55
CA GLY A 53 -20.00 8.00 9.18
C GLY A 53 -20.44 6.91 8.20
N ASP A 54 -20.93 7.33 7.03
CA ASP A 54 -21.39 6.41 6.00
C ASP A 54 -20.30 5.42 5.52
N PRO A 55 -19.01 5.79 5.36
CA PRO A 55 -17.96 4.82 5.03
C PRO A 55 -17.80 3.73 6.10
N ALA A 56 -17.84 4.11 7.38
CA ALA A 56 -17.76 3.17 8.49
C ALA A 56 -18.94 2.18 8.50
N ARG A 57 -20.16 2.67 8.22
CA ARG A 57 -21.36 1.84 8.10
C ARG A 57 -21.32 0.89 6.90
N GLN A 58 -20.61 1.26 5.84
CA GLN A 58 -20.41 0.41 4.66
C GLN A 58 -19.33 -0.67 4.89
N GLY A 59 -18.65 -0.65 6.04
CA GLY A 59 -17.60 -1.61 6.37
C GLY A 59 -16.25 -1.30 5.71
N ASP A 60 -16.04 -0.05 5.27
CA ASP A 60 -14.76 0.37 4.73
C ASP A 60 -13.69 0.42 5.85
N LEU A 61 -12.45 0.13 5.49
CA LEU A 61 -11.31 0.17 6.41
C LEU A 61 -10.95 1.62 6.75
N GLY A 62 -11.25 2.03 7.98
CA GLY A 62 -10.96 3.37 8.46
C GLY A 62 -9.53 3.55 8.96
N ILE A 63 -9.01 4.77 8.79
CA ILE A 63 -7.79 5.26 9.43
C ILE A 63 -8.11 6.55 10.18
N LEU A 64 -8.10 6.51 11.52
CA LEU A 64 -8.27 7.70 12.37
C LEU A 64 -6.91 8.28 12.72
N THR A 65 -6.61 9.49 12.26
CA THR A 65 -5.33 10.15 12.55
C THR A 65 -5.41 11.65 12.43
N ARG A 66 -4.74 12.37 13.35
CA ARG A 66 -4.55 13.83 13.25
C ARG A 66 -3.81 14.26 11.97
N HIS A 67 -3.11 13.33 11.31
CA HIS A 67 -2.41 13.57 10.05
C HIS A 67 -3.23 13.12 8.83
N ALA A 68 -4.56 13.08 8.96
CA ALA A 68 -5.45 12.57 7.91
C ALA A 68 -5.25 13.27 6.57
N ARG A 69 -5.00 14.58 6.61
CA ARG A 69 -4.76 15.42 5.43
C ARG A 69 -3.46 15.07 4.68
N PRO A 70 -2.27 15.09 5.33
CA PRO A 70 -1.05 14.58 4.70
C PRO A 70 -1.17 13.14 4.18
N LEU A 71 -1.84 12.25 4.92
CA LEU A 71 -2.03 10.86 4.50
C LEU A 71 -2.94 10.77 3.26
N SER A 72 -4.04 11.52 3.24
CA SER A 72 -4.94 11.57 2.09
C SER A 72 -4.23 12.07 0.84
N TRP A 73 -3.41 13.12 0.96
CA TRP A 73 -2.55 13.59 -0.13
C TRP A 73 -1.66 12.48 -0.71
N LEU A 74 -1.01 11.70 0.17
CA LEU A 74 -0.16 10.59 -0.28
C LEU A 74 -0.99 9.56 -1.06
N LEU A 75 -2.16 9.18 -0.53
CA LEU A 75 -3.02 8.20 -1.19
C LEU A 75 -3.51 8.70 -2.56
N PHE A 76 -3.88 9.98 -2.69
CA PHE A 76 -4.21 10.60 -3.98
C PHE A 76 -3.02 10.56 -4.94
N ALA A 77 -1.84 10.98 -4.49
CA ALA A 77 -0.65 10.98 -5.33
C ALA A 77 -0.32 9.58 -5.87
N LEU A 78 -0.51 8.53 -5.05
CA LEU A 78 -0.32 7.15 -5.46
C LEU A 78 -1.43 6.65 -6.41
N ARG A 79 -2.67 7.12 -6.25
CA ARG A 79 -3.81 6.73 -7.09
C ARG A 79 -3.68 7.23 -8.52
N GLU A 80 -3.19 8.46 -8.69
CA GLU A 80 -3.00 9.10 -9.99
C GLU A 80 -2.04 8.31 -10.91
N ASP A 81 -1.20 7.44 -10.34
CA ASP A 81 -0.35 6.54 -11.11
C ASP A 81 -0.95 5.14 -11.24
N SER A 82 -1.70 4.96 -12.32
CA SER A 82 -2.33 3.67 -12.68
C SER A 82 -1.37 2.48 -12.76
N ARG A 83 -0.05 2.70 -12.89
CA ARG A 83 0.97 1.63 -12.89
C ARG A 83 1.17 1.03 -11.50
N LEU A 84 0.81 1.77 -10.44
CA LEU A 84 0.91 1.30 -9.06
C LEU A 84 -0.19 0.32 -8.69
N THR A 85 -1.42 0.58 -9.13
CA THR A 85 -2.58 -0.18 -8.68
C THR A 85 -2.76 -1.45 -9.49
N GLY A 86 -2.52 -1.44 -10.81
CA GLY A 86 -2.68 -2.61 -11.68
C GLY A 86 -4.14 -2.90 -12.08
N GLY A 87 -5.02 -1.91 -11.94
CA GLY A 87 -6.45 -1.98 -12.28
C GLY A 87 -7.38 -1.97 -11.05
N PRO A 88 -8.72 -1.87 -11.24
CA PRO A 88 -9.67 -1.58 -10.16
C PRO A 88 -9.71 -2.60 -9.02
N TRP A 89 -9.56 -3.90 -9.34
CA TRP A 89 -9.55 -4.95 -8.32
C TRP A 89 -8.26 -4.96 -7.49
N ALA A 90 -7.14 -4.68 -8.15
CA ALA A 90 -5.83 -4.59 -7.52
C ALA A 90 -5.64 -3.23 -6.79
N GLU A 91 -6.45 -2.22 -7.13
CA GLU A 91 -6.56 -0.94 -6.41
C GLU A 91 -7.07 -1.15 -4.99
N ARG A 92 -8.12 -1.97 -4.80
CA ARG A 92 -8.63 -2.34 -3.47
C ARG A 92 -7.57 -3.02 -2.61
N GLU A 93 -6.90 -4.03 -3.16
CA GLU A 93 -5.86 -4.76 -2.42
C GLU A 93 -4.67 -3.86 -2.10
N PHE A 94 -4.25 -3.02 -3.05
CA PHE A 94 -3.15 -2.07 -2.86
C PHE A 94 -3.46 -1.09 -1.73
N PHE A 95 -4.58 -0.37 -1.82
CA PHE A 95 -4.93 0.64 -0.81
C PHE A 95 -5.35 0.04 0.53
N GLY A 96 -5.92 -1.16 0.55
CA GLY A 96 -6.17 -1.91 1.79
C GLY A 96 -4.87 -2.17 2.56
N ARG A 97 -3.82 -2.67 1.89
CA ARG A 97 -2.50 -2.88 2.52
C ARG A 97 -1.86 -1.59 3.02
N LEU A 98 -2.00 -0.50 2.27
CA LEU A 98 -1.50 0.81 2.72
C LEU A 98 -2.23 1.30 3.98
N ALA A 99 -3.54 1.07 4.05
CA ALA A 99 -4.34 1.42 5.23
C ALA A 99 -3.96 0.56 6.45
N ASP A 100 -3.75 -0.75 6.26
CA ASP A 100 -3.26 -1.64 7.31
C ASP A 100 -1.88 -1.21 7.82
N ALA A 101 -0.97 -0.84 6.93
CA ALA A 101 0.36 -0.34 7.30
C ALA A 101 0.28 0.97 8.10
N ALA A 102 -0.63 1.89 7.72
CA ALA A 102 -0.86 3.11 8.47
C ALA A 102 -1.41 2.82 9.87
N ASN A 103 -2.43 1.96 9.99
CA ASN A 103 -3.02 1.57 11.26
C ASN A 103 -2.02 0.84 12.17
N ALA A 104 -1.22 -0.07 11.60
CA ALA A 104 -0.15 -0.75 12.33
C ALA A 104 0.91 0.25 12.84
N PHE A 105 1.28 1.24 12.03
CA PHE A 105 2.21 2.29 12.44
C PHE A 105 1.64 3.12 13.58
N LEU A 106 0.38 3.58 13.48
CA LEU A 106 -0.30 4.38 14.50
C LEU A 106 -0.57 3.62 15.80
N ALA A 107 -0.78 2.31 15.72
CA ALA A 107 -0.92 1.45 16.90
C ALA A 107 0.43 1.29 17.64
N ALA A 108 1.54 1.21 16.90
CA ALA A 108 2.87 1.03 17.46
C ALA A 108 3.55 2.36 17.87
N HIS A 109 3.16 3.47 17.24
CA HIS A 109 3.77 4.79 17.42
C HIS A 109 2.69 5.85 17.53
N GLN A 110 2.84 6.78 18.48
CA GLN A 110 2.03 8.00 18.50
C GLN A 110 2.87 9.13 17.91
N PRO A 111 2.78 9.39 16.59
CA PRO A 111 3.56 10.47 15.98
C PRO A 111 3.20 11.82 16.59
N GLU A 112 4.23 12.65 16.77
CA GLU A 112 4.10 14.03 17.24
C GLU A 112 3.19 14.83 16.31
N GLU A 113 2.40 15.75 16.86
CA GLU A 113 1.40 16.52 16.11
C GLU A 113 1.98 17.28 14.91
N ALA A 114 3.20 17.78 15.07
CA ALA A 114 3.88 18.53 14.03
C ALA A 114 4.56 17.64 12.98
N ASP A 115 4.81 16.35 13.26
CA ASP A 115 5.62 15.49 12.39
C ASP A 115 4.84 14.29 11.81
N TRP A 116 4.21 14.56 10.67
CA TRP A 116 3.47 13.58 9.87
C TRP A 116 4.37 12.66 9.03
N ARG A 117 5.67 12.98 8.87
CA ARG A 117 6.57 12.29 7.93
C ARG A 117 6.80 10.82 8.27
N PRO A 118 7.00 10.41 9.54
CA PRO A 118 7.22 9.00 9.88
C PRO A 118 6.07 8.10 9.42
N LEU A 119 4.83 8.55 9.60
CA LEU A 119 3.64 7.85 9.14
C LEU A 119 3.64 7.69 7.61
N LEU A 120 3.87 8.78 6.87
CA LEU A 120 3.88 8.72 5.41
C LEU A 120 5.01 7.85 4.87
N LEU A 121 6.18 7.87 5.50
CA LEU A 121 7.30 7.01 5.12
C LEU A 121 7.02 5.53 5.39
N ALA A 122 6.30 5.20 6.46
CA ALA A 122 5.87 3.83 6.73
C ALA A 122 4.92 3.31 5.66
N VAL A 123 3.91 4.11 5.30
CA VAL A 123 2.96 3.78 4.22
C VAL A 123 3.67 3.69 2.86
N LEU A 124 4.57 4.62 2.55
CA LEU A 124 5.33 4.62 1.30
C LEU A 124 6.30 3.42 1.20
N ARG A 125 6.85 2.97 2.33
CA ARG A 125 7.65 1.73 2.39
C ARG A 125 6.80 0.53 2.01
N GLU A 126 5.58 0.42 2.55
CA GLU A 126 4.66 -0.67 2.22
C GLU A 126 4.32 -0.66 0.72
N ALA A 127 4.03 0.51 0.13
CA ALA A 127 3.84 0.64 -1.31
C ALA A 127 5.04 0.07 -2.11
N GLY A 128 6.26 0.35 -1.64
CA GLY A 128 7.48 -0.21 -2.23
C GLY A 128 7.67 -1.72 -2.02
N GLU A 129 7.18 -2.30 -0.93
CA GLU A 129 7.15 -3.76 -0.72
C GLU A 129 6.16 -4.43 -1.68
N ILE A 130 4.94 -3.89 -1.80
CA ILE A 130 3.91 -4.40 -2.71
C ILE A 130 4.45 -4.49 -4.14
N LEU A 131 5.10 -3.44 -4.63
CA LEU A 131 5.70 -3.45 -5.96
C LEU A 131 6.85 -4.45 -6.10
N ARG A 132 7.68 -4.58 -5.07
CA ARG A 132 8.77 -5.57 -5.07
C ARG A 132 8.23 -6.99 -5.15
N GLU A 133 7.14 -7.29 -4.44
CA GLU A 133 6.45 -8.57 -4.51
C GLU A 133 5.89 -8.82 -5.92
N ARG A 134 5.19 -7.84 -6.51
CA ARG A 134 4.63 -7.94 -7.87
C ARG A 134 5.69 -8.15 -8.94
N HIS A 135 6.84 -7.52 -8.81
CA HIS A 135 7.96 -7.65 -9.75
C HIS A 135 8.96 -8.74 -9.38
N ARG A 136 8.69 -9.54 -8.33
CA ARG A 136 9.52 -10.68 -7.99
C ARG A 136 9.34 -11.74 -9.07
N PRO A 137 10.40 -12.17 -9.77
CA PRO A 137 10.27 -13.26 -10.72
C PRO A 137 9.78 -14.49 -9.96
N GLU A 138 8.64 -15.02 -10.36
CA GLU A 138 8.10 -16.27 -9.80
C GLU A 138 9.20 -17.34 -9.95
N PRO A 139 9.56 -18.09 -8.89
CA PRO A 139 10.52 -19.18 -9.04
C PRO A 139 9.90 -20.14 -10.05
N ARG A 140 10.53 -20.26 -11.24
CA ARG A 140 10.11 -21.16 -12.33
C ARG A 140 9.62 -22.44 -11.68
N ARG A 141 8.29 -22.66 -11.66
CA ARG A 141 7.70 -23.92 -11.20
C ARG A 141 8.46 -24.99 -11.94
N ARG A 142 9.30 -25.75 -11.23
CA ARG A 142 10.07 -26.85 -11.83
C ARG A 142 9.06 -27.65 -12.63
N ALA A 143 9.22 -27.65 -13.96
CA ALA A 143 8.44 -28.47 -14.84
C ALA A 143 8.47 -29.86 -14.22
N ARG A 144 7.31 -30.36 -13.76
CA ARG A 144 7.18 -31.77 -13.43
C ARG A 144 7.47 -32.47 -14.73
N VAL A 145 8.71 -32.96 -14.87
CA VAL A 145 9.09 -33.90 -15.90
C VAL A 145 8.10 -35.04 -15.74
N ARG A 146 7.11 -35.10 -16.63
CA ARG A 146 6.29 -36.29 -16.79
C ARG A 146 7.25 -37.34 -17.32
N SER A 147 7.81 -38.14 -16.42
CA SER A 147 8.54 -39.34 -16.81
C SER A 147 7.61 -40.18 -17.68
N PRO A 148 7.97 -40.50 -18.93
CA PRO A 148 7.19 -41.45 -19.71
C PRO A 148 7.27 -42.80 -18.97
N ARG A 149 6.12 -43.34 -18.57
CA ARG A 149 6.05 -44.72 -18.11
C ARG A 149 6.38 -45.60 -19.31
N PHE A 150 7.61 -46.12 -19.33
CA PHE A 150 7.97 -47.26 -20.15
C PHE A 150 7.09 -48.45 -19.73
N ALA A 151 6.16 -48.84 -20.59
CA ALA A 151 5.50 -50.12 -20.50
C ALA A 151 6.44 -51.17 -21.12
N PHE A 152 7.16 -51.90 -20.28
CA PHE A 152 7.89 -53.10 -20.69
C PHE A 152 7.20 -54.35 -20.15
N ALA A 153 6.92 -55.25 -21.09
CA ALA A 153 6.88 -56.70 -21.00
C ALA A 153 5.92 -57.37 -19.99
N HIS A 154 4.90 -58.02 -20.54
CA HIS A 154 4.64 -59.41 -20.16
C HIS A 154 4.75 -60.29 -21.40
N GLY A 155 5.81 -61.11 -21.40
CA GLY A 155 5.95 -62.25 -22.28
C GLY A 155 5.10 -63.42 -21.82
N LEU A 156 4.88 -64.31 -22.78
CA LEU A 156 4.26 -65.64 -22.74
C LEU A 156 4.46 -66.44 -21.43
N ALA A 157 3.39 -67.14 -21.04
CA ALA A 157 3.40 -68.55 -20.65
C ALA A 157 2.00 -69.11 -20.99
N ALA A 158 1.91 -69.87 -22.09
CA ALA A 158 1.79 -71.34 -22.13
C ALA A 158 0.33 -71.80 -22.05
#